data_AF-A4XPD1-F1
#
_entry.id   AF-A4XPD1-F1
#
_cell.length_a   1.000
_cell.length_b   1.000
_cell.length_c   1.000
_cell.angle_alpha   90.00
_cell.angle_beta   90.00
_cell.angle_gamma   90.00
#
_symmetry.space_group_name_H-M   'P 1'
#
loop_
_entity.id
_entity.type
_entity.pdbx_description
1 polymer ?
#
loop_
_entity_poly.entity_id
_entity_poly.type
_entity_poly.pdbx_seq_one_letter_code
_entity_poly.pdbx_strand_id
1 'polypeptide(L)'
;MNALAFSQETLRGLALEAKGEQAAALQHWQTLLARSQDPLQRAQLQLALALNHERSGELGKVFAADSPITTAPIRERLLTYGAGPELLRQQAGNEQAPADERATALYALLYRDLDYGRYADFLRDFAQFPYKATQPAQHLDPGLFAWSGGSDAGYVCPSLVRIAERLAANAEDAQGMLCLGDFIRIHGLDDHWLNRPPATGELGSAPSQFQGASFSRLAAYQLLLTAPQVSREDKAYALFRAINCYAPSGYNSCDGQDISKDQRKQWFQTLKRSYADTQWAQRLKYYW
;
A
#
# COMPACT_ATOMS: atom_id res chain seq x y z
N MET A 1 -29.33 23.69 14.77
CA MET A 1 -29.62 24.32 13.45
C MET A 1 -30.62 23.45 12.72
N ASN A 2 -31.62 24.00 12.03
CA ASN A 2 -32.55 23.18 11.23
C ASN A 2 -31.86 22.73 9.91
N ALA A 3 -32.45 21.74 9.22
CA ALA A 3 -31.85 21.16 8.03
C ALA A 3 -31.66 22.17 6.88
N LEU A 4 -32.64 23.07 6.66
CA LEU A 4 -32.56 24.07 5.59
C LEU A 4 -31.39 25.05 5.81
N ALA A 5 -31.25 25.59 7.01
CA ALA A 5 -30.17 26.49 7.36
C ALA A 5 -28.81 25.79 7.25
N PHE A 6 -28.72 24.53 7.69
CA PHE A 6 -27.50 23.74 7.55
C PHE A 6 -27.11 23.53 6.07
N SER A 7 -28.08 23.20 5.21
CA SER A 7 -27.85 23.05 3.77
C SER A 7 -27.39 24.35 3.12
N GLN A 8 -27.97 25.50 3.50
CA GLN A 8 -27.54 26.82 2.99
C GLN A 8 -26.09 27.15 3.38
N GLU A 9 -25.72 26.92 4.64
CA GLU A 9 -24.36 27.14 5.11
C GLU A 9 -23.38 26.13 4.47
N THR A 10 -23.82 24.91 4.21
CA THR A 10 -23.01 23.92 3.47
C THR A 10 -22.76 24.35 2.04
N LEU A 11 -23.77 24.82 1.31
CA LEU A 11 -23.61 25.35 -0.05
C LEU A 11 -22.65 26.54 -0.08
N ARG A 12 -22.72 27.43 0.93
CA ARG A 12 -21.80 28.55 1.06
C ARG A 12 -20.35 28.10 1.21
N GLY A 13 -20.08 27.15 2.10
CA GLY A 13 -18.73 26.65 2.30
C GLY A 13 -18.18 25.94 1.05
N LEU A 14 -19.01 25.14 0.37
CA LEU A 14 -18.62 24.50 -0.90
C LEU A 14 -18.33 25.54 -2.00
N ALA A 15 -19.07 26.65 -2.03
CA ALA A 15 -18.79 27.74 -2.96
C ALA A 15 -17.44 28.43 -2.65
N LEU A 16 -17.07 28.60 -1.38
CA LEU A 16 -15.75 29.11 -1.00
C LEU A 16 -14.62 28.19 -1.47
N GLU A 17 -14.78 26.87 -1.26
CA GLU A 17 -13.84 25.85 -1.78
C GLU A 17 -13.70 25.95 -3.31
N ALA A 18 -14.82 26.02 -4.03
CA ALA A 18 -14.84 26.08 -5.49
C ALA A 18 -14.20 27.36 -6.06
N LYS A 19 -14.22 28.46 -5.29
CA LYS A 19 -13.55 29.72 -5.65
C LYS A 19 -12.06 29.72 -5.30
N GLY A 20 -11.55 28.67 -4.66
CA GLY A 20 -10.17 28.62 -4.18
C GLY A 20 -9.92 29.45 -2.91
N GLU A 21 -10.98 29.89 -2.22
CA GLU A 21 -10.88 30.69 -0.99
C GLU A 21 -10.66 29.77 0.23
N GLN A 22 -9.59 28.97 0.20
CA GLN A 22 -9.35 27.86 1.14
C GLN A 22 -9.40 28.29 2.61
N ALA A 23 -8.77 29.43 2.95
CA ALA A 23 -8.76 29.94 4.33
C ALA A 23 -10.15 30.40 4.80
N ALA A 24 -10.94 31.02 3.91
CA ALA A 24 -12.31 31.43 4.23
C ALA A 24 -13.22 30.21 4.39
N ALA A 25 -13.07 29.20 3.52
CA ALA A 25 -13.79 27.94 3.63
C ALA A 25 -13.48 27.24 4.96
N LEU A 26 -12.19 27.13 5.33
CA LEU A 26 -11.75 26.56 6.59
C LEU A 26 -12.41 27.24 7.80
N GLN A 27 -12.33 28.57 7.87
CA GLN A 27 -12.93 29.35 8.95
C GLN A 27 -14.46 29.15 9.01
N HIS A 28 -15.10 29.10 7.85
CA HIS A 28 -16.54 28.86 7.71
C HIS A 28 -16.93 27.48 8.27
N TRP A 29 -16.21 26.42 7.88
CA TRP A 29 -16.44 25.06 8.37
C TRP A 29 -16.23 24.92 9.88
N GLN A 30 -15.17 25.51 10.42
CA GLN A 30 -14.89 25.52 11.86
C GLN A 30 -16.01 26.22 12.65
N THR A 31 -16.47 27.37 12.15
CA THR A 31 -17.57 28.13 12.77
C THR A 31 -18.87 27.34 12.75
N LEU A 32 -19.17 26.67 11.64
CA LEU A 32 -20.36 25.85 11.49
C LEU A 32 -20.33 24.62 12.40
N LEU A 33 -19.16 23.98 12.53
CA LEU A 33 -18.95 22.81 13.40
C LEU A 33 -19.15 23.14 14.88
N ALA A 34 -18.65 24.30 15.33
CA ALA A 34 -18.84 24.77 16.71
C ALA A 34 -20.31 24.99 17.09
N ARG A 35 -21.19 25.26 16.10
CA ARG A 35 -22.62 25.54 16.30
C ARG A 35 -23.53 24.33 16.02
N SER A 36 -22.99 23.27 15.41
CA SER A 36 -23.77 22.07 15.09
C SER A 36 -23.72 21.06 16.23
N GLN A 37 -24.90 20.60 16.65
CA GLN A 37 -25.10 19.59 17.71
C GLN A 37 -25.50 18.23 17.13
N ASP A 38 -25.97 18.18 15.87
CA ASP A 38 -26.41 16.95 15.24
C ASP A 38 -25.20 16.09 14.84
N PRO A 39 -25.11 14.81 15.24
CA PRO A 39 -23.94 13.98 14.98
C PRO A 39 -23.61 13.80 13.49
N LEU A 40 -24.61 13.70 12.62
CA LEU A 40 -24.40 13.50 11.18
C LEU A 40 -23.91 14.79 10.52
N GLN A 41 -24.50 15.92 10.88
CA GLN A 41 -24.01 17.24 10.44
C GLN A 41 -22.56 17.45 10.89
N ARG A 42 -22.24 17.12 12.14
CA ARG A 42 -20.87 17.24 12.66
C ARG A 42 -19.89 16.35 11.90
N ALA A 43 -20.25 15.10 11.59
CA ALA A 43 -19.42 14.20 10.79
C ALA A 43 -19.19 14.76 9.37
N GLN A 44 -20.22 15.30 8.73
CA GLN A 44 -20.10 15.93 7.41
C GLN A 44 -19.17 17.16 7.43
N LEU A 45 -19.25 17.99 8.47
CA LEU A 45 -18.38 19.15 8.61
C LEU A 45 -16.92 18.74 8.88
N GLN A 46 -16.69 17.68 9.65
CA GLN A 46 -15.36 17.11 9.83
C GLN A 46 -14.78 16.61 8.49
N LEU A 47 -15.61 16.01 7.62
CA LEU A 47 -15.18 15.64 6.27
C LEU A 47 -14.80 16.86 5.43
N ALA A 48 -15.59 17.93 5.48
CA ALA A 48 -15.27 19.17 4.77
C ALA A 48 -13.94 19.77 5.25
N LEU A 49 -13.70 19.79 6.56
CA LEU A 49 -12.41 20.22 7.14
C LEU A 49 -11.25 19.33 6.71
N ALA A 50 -11.43 18.01 6.71
CA ALA A 50 -10.40 17.07 6.28
C ALA A 50 -10.02 17.25 4.81
N LEU A 51 -11.02 17.43 3.92
CA LEU A 51 -10.80 17.74 2.50
C LEU A 51 -10.06 19.07 2.31
N ASN A 52 -10.42 20.10 3.08
CA ASN A 52 -9.73 21.39 3.04
C ASN A 52 -8.26 21.24 3.44
N HIS A 53 -7.97 20.60 4.57
CA HIS A 53 -6.60 20.36 5.02
C HIS A 53 -5.78 19.53 4.02
N GLU A 54 -6.35 18.48 3.43
CA GLU A 54 -5.69 17.69 2.39
C GLU A 54 -5.33 18.55 1.17
N ARG A 55 -6.30 19.32 0.64
CA ARG A 55 -6.12 20.16 -0.55
C ARG A 55 -5.17 21.33 -0.33
N SER A 56 -5.01 21.78 0.92
CA SER A 56 -4.04 22.81 1.30
C SER A 56 -2.66 22.24 1.65
N GLY A 57 -2.45 20.92 1.55
CA GLY A 57 -1.18 20.29 1.93
C GLY A 57 -0.90 20.31 3.44
N GLU A 58 -1.93 20.54 4.26
CA GLU A 58 -1.83 20.67 5.72
C GLU A 58 -2.38 19.43 6.43
N LEU A 59 -2.21 18.25 5.84
CA LEU A 59 -2.81 17.00 6.32
C LEU A 59 -2.49 16.70 7.80
N GLY A 60 -1.31 17.09 8.28
CA GLY A 60 -0.93 16.94 9.69
C GLY A 60 -1.89 17.62 10.67
N LYS A 61 -2.61 18.69 10.27
CA LYS A 61 -3.62 19.35 11.12
C LYS A 61 -4.83 18.46 11.42
N VAL A 62 -5.10 17.46 10.59
CA VAL A 62 -6.13 16.46 10.88
C VAL A 62 -5.75 15.64 12.12
N PHE A 63 -4.45 15.38 12.33
CA PHE A 63 -3.95 14.51 13.39
C PHE A 63 -3.41 15.26 14.61
N ALA A 64 -3.47 16.60 14.60
CA ALA A 64 -3.10 17.41 15.75
C ALA A 64 -3.97 17.11 16.97
N ALA A 65 -3.40 17.27 18.17
CA ALA A 65 -4.07 16.94 19.44
C ALA A 65 -5.35 17.74 19.68
N ASP A 66 -5.43 18.97 19.14
CA ASP A 66 -6.56 19.88 19.22
C ASP A 66 -7.48 19.82 17.97
N SER A 67 -7.24 18.87 17.06
CA SER A 67 -8.03 18.75 15.84
C SER A 67 -9.49 18.43 16.15
N PRO A 68 -10.45 19.16 15.56
CA PRO A 68 -11.87 18.87 15.72
C PRO A 68 -12.32 17.65 14.87
N ILE A 69 -11.42 17.07 14.07
CA ILE A 69 -11.68 15.93 13.20
C ILE A 69 -11.38 14.64 13.96
N THR A 70 -12.40 14.11 14.64
CA THR A 70 -12.29 12.91 15.48
C THR A 70 -12.98 11.68 14.89
N THR A 71 -13.66 11.82 13.75
CA THR A 71 -14.37 10.72 13.08
C THR A 71 -13.37 9.71 12.53
N ALA A 72 -13.31 8.51 13.12
CA ALA A 72 -12.30 7.49 12.80
C ALA A 72 -12.21 7.14 11.30
N PRO A 73 -13.31 6.85 10.56
CA PRO A 73 -13.23 6.55 9.13
C PRO A 73 -12.58 7.63 8.27
N ILE A 74 -12.71 8.91 8.64
CA ILE A 74 -12.08 10.03 7.92
C ILE A 74 -10.56 9.99 8.12
N ARG A 75 -10.14 9.83 9.38
CA ARG A 75 -8.72 9.80 9.78
C ARG A 75 -8.02 8.58 9.20
N GLU A 76 -8.62 7.40 9.31
CA GLU A 76 -8.08 6.15 8.76
C GLU A 76 -7.95 6.19 7.24
N ARG A 77 -8.93 6.75 6.52
CA ARG A 77 -8.84 6.93 5.06
C ARG A 77 -7.64 7.81 4.68
N LEU A 78 -7.44 8.91 5.41
CA LEU A 78 -6.32 9.81 5.17
C LEU A 78 -4.96 9.17 5.49
N LEU A 79 -4.85 8.39 6.57
CA LEU A 79 -3.65 7.60 6.85
C LEU A 79 -3.38 6.60 5.73
N THR A 80 -4.42 5.99 5.19
CA THR A 80 -4.24 4.94 4.19
C THR A 80 -3.75 5.48 2.85
N TYR A 81 -4.29 6.61 2.39
CA TYR A 81 -4.07 7.10 1.03
C TYR A 81 -3.26 8.40 0.95
N GLY A 82 -3.47 9.36 1.85
CA GLY A 82 -2.90 10.71 1.75
C GLY A 82 -1.65 10.95 2.60
N ALA A 83 -1.47 10.17 3.67
CA ALA A 83 -0.37 10.38 4.61
C ALA A 83 0.98 9.92 4.04
N GLY A 84 1.97 10.81 4.14
CA GLY A 84 3.36 10.47 3.88
C GLY A 84 4.04 9.75 5.05
N PRO A 85 5.28 9.27 4.87
CA PRO A 85 5.96 8.44 5.85
C PRO A 85 6.12 9.09 7.22
N GLU A 86 6.42 10.39 7.29
CA GLU A 86 6.57 11.08 8.59
C GLU A 86 5.28 11.13 9.40
N LEU A 87 4.15 11.45 8.75
CA LEU A 87 2.85 11.47 9.42
C LEU A 87 2.43 10.07 9.87
N LEU A 88 2.72 9.05 9.06
CA LEU A 88 2.46 7.67 9.42
C LEU A 88 3.28 7.22 10.64
N ARG A 89 4.58 7.55 10.71
CA ARG A 89 5.42 7.28 11.88
C ARG A 89 4.91 8.00 13.13
N GLN A 90 4.60 9.29 13.00
CA GLN A 90 4.03 10.08 14.09
C GLN A 90 2.78 9.39 14.65
N GLN A 91 1.88 8.96 13.75
CA GLN A 91 0.61 8.40 14.16
C GLN A 91 0.75 6.97 14.70
N ALA A 92 1.61 6.13 14.12
CA ALA A 92 1.92 4.80 14.65
C ALA A 92 2.49 4.85 16.08
N GLY A 93 3.32 5.85 16.38
CA GLY A 93 3.92 6.08 17.69
C GLY A 93 3.07 6.86 18.70
N ASN A 94 1.90 7.37 18.31
CA ASN A 94 1.10 8.23 19.18
C ASN A 94 0.27 7.40 20.17
N GLU A 95 0.79 7.17 21.38
CA GLU A 95 0.10 6.37 22.42
C GLU A 95 -1.27 6.90 22.84
N GLN A 96 -1.56 8.18 22.60
CA GLN A 96 -2.86 8.79 22.89
C GLN A 96 -3.91 8.52 21.81
N ALA A 97 -3.49 8.02 20.64
CA ALA A 97 -4.38 7.73 19.54
C ALA A 97 -5.10 6.37 19.70
N PRO A 98 -6.29 6.21 19.09
CA PRO A 98 -6.97 4.92 19.04
C PRO A 98 -6.06 3.80 18.51
N ALA A 99 -6.24 2.58 19.02
CA ALA A 99 -5.43 1.43 18.61
C ALA A 99 -5.55 1.14 17.10
N ASP A 100 -6.76 1.20 16.56
CA ASP A 100 -7.02 0.94 15.13
C ASP A 100 -6.40 2.02 14.22
N GLU A 101 -6.38 3.27 14.67
CA GLU A 101 -5.73 4.36 13.95
C GLU A 101 -4.21 4.18 13.90
N ARG A 102 -3.59 3.79 15.01
CA ARG A 102 -2.17 3.43 15.06
C ARG A 102 -1.85 2.23 14.19
N ALA A 103 -2.70 1.20 14.21
CA ALA A 103 -2.54 0.00 13.38
C ALA A 103 -2.64 0.33 11.89
N THR A 104 -3.59 1.18 11.50
CA THR A 104 -3.75 1.66 10.13
C THR A 104 -2.52 2.44 9.66
N ALA A 105 -2.00 3.34 10.50
CA ALA A 105 -0.79 4.09 10.21
C ALA A 105 0.42 3.17 10.02
N LEU A 106 0.62 2.23 10.95
CA LEU A 106 1.74 1.29 10.88
C LEU A 106 1.64 0.36 9.67
N TYR A 107 0.45 -0.16 9.37
CA TYR A 107 0.25 -1.01 8.20
C TYR A 107 0.58 -0.26 6.91
N ALA A 108 0.02 0.95 6.72
CA ALA A 108 0.25 1.74 5.52
C ALA A 108 1.73 2.12 5.36
N LEU A 109 2.43 2.43 6.46
CA LEU A 109 3.87 2.70 6.45
C LEU A 109 4.67 1.49 5.98
N LEU A 110 4.51 0.35 6.65
CA LEU A 110 5.28 -0.86 6.36
C LEU A 110 4.97 -1.42 4.97
N TYR A 111 3.70 -1.38 4.56
CA TYR A 111 3.29 -1.78 3.21
C TYR A 111 3.99 -0.93 2.16
N ARG A 112 3.88 0.40 2.27
CA ARG A 112 4.44 1.31 1.26
C ARG A 112 5.96 1.32 1.28
N ASP A 113 6.61 1.14 2.44
CA ASP A 113 8.07 1.01 2.48
C ASP A 113 8.55 -0.22 1.71
N LEU A 114 7.88 -1.38 1.85
CA LEU A 114 8.20 -2.57 1.07
C LEU A 114 7.89 -2.38 -0.41
N ASP A 115 6.68 -1.90 -0.72
CA ASP A 115 6.19 -1.79 -2.08
C ASP A 115 6.99 -0.78 -2.91
N TYR A 116 7.46 0.32 -2.30
CA TYR A 116 8.26 1.35 -2.98
C TYR A 116 9.78 1.13 -2.82
N GLY A 117 10.21 -0.06 -2.37
CA GLY A 117 11.63 -0.41 -2.29
C GLY A 117 12.43 0.31 -1.21
N ARG A 118 11.77 0.87 -0.20
CA ARG A 118 12.40 1.55 0.95
C ARG A 118 12.72 0.56 2.07
N TYR A 119 13.43 -0.52 1.73
CA TYR A 119 13.65 -1.65 2.64
C TYR A 119 14.38 -1.28 3.95
N ALA A 120 15.31 -0.31 3.90
CA ALA A 120 15.97 0.19 5.10
C ALA A 120 15.00 0.93 6.04
N ASP A 121 14.03 1.66 5.48
CA ASP A 121 12.98 2.33 6.26
C ASP A 121 12.03 1.31 6.86
N PHE A 122 11.59 0.30 6.08
CA PHE A 122 10.80 -0.82 6.58
C PHE A 122 11.45 -1.49 7.79
N LEU A 123 12.74 -1.81 7.72
CA LEU A 123 13.47 -2.47 8.81
C LEU A 123 13.50 -1.63 10.09
N ARG A 124 13.79 -0.33 9.95
CA ARG A 124 13.81 0.60 11.09
C ARG A 124 12.43 0.74 11.69
N ASP A 125 11.42 0.98 10.87
CA ASP A 125 10.07 1.30 11.32
C ASP A 125 9.38 0.05 11.91
N PHE A 126 9.63 -1.14 11.37
CA PHE A 126 9.17 -2.42 11.93
C PHE A 126 9.76 -2.71 13.32
N ALA A 127 11.04 -2.39 13.52
CA ALA A 127 11.69 -2.54 14.81
C ALA A 127 11.23 -1.49 15.84
N GLN A 128 10.98 -0.26 15.39
CA GLN A 128 10.59 0.86 16.23
C GLN A 128 9.15 0.75 16.76
N PHE A 129 8.23 0.22 15.94
CA PHE A 129 6.81 0.14 16.27
C PHE A 129 6.35 -1.31 16.38
N PRO A 130 6.73 -2.03 17.46
CA PRO A 130 6.34 -3.42 17.63
C PRO A 130 4.82 -3.54 17.77
N TYR A 131 4.21 -4.29 16.87
CA TYR A 131 2.78 -4.57 16.93
C TYR A 131 2.51 -5.83 17.75
N LYS A 132 1.71 -5.70 18.80
CA LYS A 132 1.11 -6.84 19.50
C LYS A 132 -0.36 -6.88 19.14
N ALA A 133 -0.79 -7.93 18.46
CA ALA A 133 -2.20 -8.15 18.19
C ALA A 133 -2.94 -8.28 19.53
N THR A 134 -3.63 -7.21 19.95
CA THR A 134 -4.43 -7.21 21.18
C THR A 134 -5.84 -7.71 20.93
N GLN A 135 -6.30 -7.69 19.68
CA GLN A 135 -7.59 -8.17 19.17
C GLN A 135 -7.42 -8.52 17.68
N PRO A 136 -8.26 -9.37 17.05
CA PRO A 136 -8.24 -9.52 15.61
C PRO A 136 -8.52 -8.14 14.98
N ALA A 137 -7.55 -7.59 14.25
CA ALA A 137 -7.72 -6.30 13.60
C ALA A 137 -8.88 -6.40 12.60
N GLN A 138 -9.90 -5.55 12.75
CA GLN A 138 -11.09 -5.60 11.90
C GLN A 138 -10.84 -5.10 10.47
N HIS A 139 -9.69 -4.45 10.19
CA HIS A 139 -9.42 -3.78 8.91
C HIS A 139 -8.01 -4.02 8.34
N LEU A 140 -6.94 -3.66 9.07
CA LEU A 140 -5.55 -3.81 8.64
C LEU A 140 -4.69 -4.32 9.81
N ASP A 141 -4.00 -5.44 9.62
CA ASP A 141 -3.19 -6.09 10.66
C ASP A 141 -1.69 -5.97 10.34
N PRO A 142 -0.93 -5.11 11.06
CA PRO A 142 0.53 -5.05 10.92
C PRO A 142 1.24 -6.37 11.22
N GLY A 143 0.60 -7.32 11.89
CA GLY A 143 1.10 -8.68 12.09
C GLY A 143 1.42 -9.42 10.79
N LEU A 144 0.83 -9.01 9.66
CA LEU A 144 1.19 -9.48 8.31
C LEU A 144 2.70 -9.39 8.04
N PHE A 145 3.35 -8.33 8.51
CA PHE A 145 4.77 -8.07 8.23
C PHE A 145 5.73 -8.89 9.11
N ALA A 146 5.21 -9.62 10.11
CA ALA A 146 5.99 -10.56 10.92
C ALA A 146 6.14 -11.94 10.25
N TRP A 147 6.04 -12.01 8.92
CA TRP A 147 6.13 -13.26 8.17
C TRP A 147 7.48 -13.96 8.38
N SER A 148 7.42 -15.21 8.88
CA SER A 148 8.58 -16.04 9.20
C SER A 148 9.27 -16.66 7.99
N GLY A 149 8.73 -16.43 6.79
CA GLY A 149 9.15 -17.11 5.57
C GLY A 149 8.33 -18.37 5.33
N GLY A 150 8.74 -19.14 4.32
CA GLY A 150 8.02 -20.34 3.90
C GLY A 150 8.72 -21.04 2.74
N SER A 151 8.14 -22.15 2.29
CA SER A 151 8.56 -22.84 1.07
C SER A 151 7.36 -22.93 0.15
N ASP A 152 7.44 -22.31 -1.04
CA ASP A 152 6.42 -22.50 -2.07
C ASP A 152 7.02 -23.07 -3.34
N ALA A 153 6.33 -24.06 -3.90
CA ALA A 153 6.82 -24.88 -5.01
C ALA A 153 8.26 -25.39 -4.81
N GLY A 154 8.68 -25.59 -3.54
CA GLY A 154 10.00 -26.04 -3.15
C GLY A 154 11.10 -24.96 -3.13
N TYR A 155 10.79 -23.69 -3.39
CA TYR A 155 11.72 -22.57 -3.21
C TYR A 155 11.58 -22.00 -1.80
N VAL A 156 12.68 -21.95 -1.05
CA VAL A 156 12.67 -21.57 0.37
C VAL A 156 12.96 -20.09 0.52
N CYS A 157 12.04 -19.39 1.16
CA CYS A 157 12.14 -17.98 1.48
C CYS A 157 12.36 -17.76 2.98
N PRO A 158 13.32 -16.90 3.36
CA PRO A 158 13.53 -16.55 4.76
C PRO A 158 12.43 -15.57 5.24
N SER A 159 12.52 -15.11 6.48
CA SER A 159 11.56 -14.13 7.01
C SER A 159 11.57 -12.82 6.23
N LEU A 160 10.46 -12.07 6.29
CA LEU A 160 10.35 -10.78 5.62
C LEU A 160 11.43 -9.79 6.04
N VAL A 161 11.83 -9.81 7.31
CA VAL A 161 12.97 -9.04 7.82
C VAL A 161 14.26 -9.39 7.08
N ARG A 162 14.56 -10.69 6.90
CA ARG A 162 15.77 -11.12 6.16
C ARG A 162 15.68 -10.79 4.67
N ILE A 163 14.49 -10.82 4.08
CA ILE A 163 14.25 -10.39 2.70
C ILE A 163 14.56 -8.90 2.56
N ALA A 164 14.02 -8.07 3.45
CA ALA A 164 14.26 -6.63 3.45
C ALA A 164 15.73 -6.29 3.72
N GLU A 165 16.43 -7.00 4.60
CA GLU A 165 17.88 -6.83 4.80
C GLU A 165 18.68 -7.09 3.52
N ARG A 166 18.38 -8.18 2.80
CA ARG A 166 19.03 -8.49 1.53
C ARG A 166 18.79 -7.39 0.50
N LEU A 167 17.54 -6.96 0.36
CA LEU A 167 17.16 -5.95 -0.62
C LEU A 167 17.65 -4.54 -0.25
N ALA A 168 17.80 -4.23 1.04
CA ALA A 168 18.43 -3.00 1.50
C ALA A 168 19.93 -2.98 1.18
N ALA A 169 20.61 -4.13 1.28
CA ALA A 169 22.02 -4.25 0.94
C ALA A 169 22.27 -4.28 -0.58
N ASN A 170 21.37 -4.93 -1.33
CA ASN A 170 21.39 -5.01 -2.77
C ASN A 170 19.96 -5.13 -3.31
N ALA A 171 19.45 -4.06 -3.92
CA ALA A 171 18.10 -4.03 -4.48
C ALA A 171 17.87 -5.10 -5.57
N GLU A 172 18.93 -5.61 -6.20
CA GLU A 172 18.91 -6.67 -7.21
C GLU A 172 19.27 -8.06 -6.65
N ASP A 173 19.22 -8.26 -5.32
CA ASP A 173 19.40 -9.58 -4.72
C ASP A 173 18.32 -10.55 -5.21
N ALA A 174 18.75 -11.62 -5.90
CA ALA A 174 17.83 -12.55 -6.57
C ALA A 174 16.86 -13.22 -5.60
N GLN A 175 17.37 -13.75 -4.48
CA GLN A 175 16.52 -14.40 -3.48
C GLN A 175 15.60 -13.37 -2.82
N GLY A 176 16.08 -12.17 -2.52
CA GLY A 176 15.29 -11.06 -2.01
C GLY A 176 14.10 -10.73 -2.91
N MET A 177 14.33 -10.50 -4.20
CA MET A 177 13.28 -10.17 -5.16
C MET A 177 12.27 -11.32 -5.33
N LEU A 178 12.75 -12.56 -5.47
CA LEU A 178 11.89 -13.74 -5.60
C LEU A 178 11.02 -13.93 -4.37
N CYS A 179 11.59 -13.79 -3.18
CA CYS A 179 10.88 -14.00 -1.92
C CYS A 179 9.95 -12.85 -1.54
N LEU A 180 10.28 -11.61 -1.91
CA LEU A 180 9.34 -10.49 -1.81
C LEU A 180 8.15 -10.72 -2.75
N GLY A 181 8.40 -11.19 -3.97
CA GLY A 181 7.33 -11.58 -4.89
C GLY A 181 6.46 -12.72 -4.33
N ASP A 182 7.05 -13.70 -3.65
CA ASP A 182 6.26 -14.75 -3.00
C ASP A 182 5.44 -14.25 -1.82
N PHE A 183 5.98 -13.36 -0.98
CA PHE A 183 5.24 -12.70 0.08
C PHE A 183 4.02 -11.97 -0.49
N ILE A 184 4.23 -11.10 -1.49
CA ILE A 184 3.16 -10.34 -2.14
C ILE A 184 2.08 -11.28 -2.69
N ARG A 185 2.46 -12.33 -3.39
CA ARG A 185 1.53 -13.26 -4.01
C ARG A 185 0.74 -14.08 -2.99
N ILE A 186 1.40 -14.63 -1.97
CA ILE A 186 0.77 -15.49 -0.96
C ILE A 186 -0.25 -14.70 -0.13
N HIS A 187 0.02 -13.41 0.08
CA HIS A 187 -0.84 -12.52 0.85
C HIS A 187 -1.79 -11.67 -0.03
N GLY A 188 -1.81 -11.88 -1.35
CA GLY A 188 -2.75 -11.21 -2.26
C GLY A 188 -2.53 -9.69 -2.39
N LEU A 189 -1.27 -9.25 -2.34
CA LEU A 189 -0.91 -7.83 -2.30
C LEU A 189 -0.63 -7.21 -3.67
N ASP A 190 -0.66 -7.99 -4.75
CA ASP A 190 -0.43 -7.50 -6.14
C ASP A 190 -1.41 -6.39 -6.54
N ASP A 191 -2.67 -6.57 -6.15
CA ASP A 191 -3.78 -5.67 -6.47
C ASP A 191 -4.27 -4.93 -5.22
N HIS A 192 -3.37 -4.71 -4.25
CA HIS A 192 -3.76 -4.14 -2.96
C HIS A 192 -4.43 -2.79 -3.16
N TRP A 193 -5.60 -2.64 -2.55
CA TRP A 193 -6.39 -1.42 -2.62
C TRP A 193 -5.65 -0.17 -2.11
N LEU A 194 -4.58 -0.28 -1.31
CA LEU A 194 -3.72 0.84 -0.89
C LEU A 194 -3.03 1.54 -2.07
N ASN A 195 -2.85 0.82 -3.19
CA ASN A 195 -2.28 1.32 -4.44
C ASN A 195 -3.34 1.82 -5.42
N ARG A 196 -4.63 1.81 -5.01
CA ARG A 196 -5.75 2.33 -5.79
C ARG A 196 -6.31 3.57 -5.08
N PRO A 197 -5.69 4.74 -5.28
CA PRO A 197 -6.14 5.94 -4.60
C PRO A 197 -7.60 6.29 -4.98
N PRO A 198 -8.33 6.94 -4.07
CA PRO A 198 -9.64 7.52 -4.35
C PRO A 198 -9.66 8.39 -5.61
N ALA A 199 -10.83 8.51 -6.23
CA ALA A 199 -10.99 9.35 -7.42
C ALA A 199 -10.69 10.83 -7.11
N THR A 200 -10.26 11.59 -8.13
CA THR A 200 -9.94 13.01 -7.97
C THR A 200 -11.07 13.77 -7.29
N GLY A 201 -10.75 14.43 -6.18
CA GLY A 201 -11.70 15.25 -5.41
C GLY A 201 -12.32 14.52 -4.21
N GLU A 202 -12.17 13.20 -4.13
CA GLU A 202 -12.47 12.42 -2.92
C GLU A 202 -11.38 12.57 -1.85
N LEU A 203 -11.74 12.34 -0.60
CA LEU A 203 -10.80 12.34 0.52
C LEU A 203 -9.76 11.24 0.34
N GLY A 204 -8.48 11.57 0.46
CA GLY A 204 -7.36 10.64 0.24
C GLY A 204 -6.86 10.63 -1.20
N SER A 205 -7.37 11.48 -2.10
CA SER A 205 -6.94 11.51 -3.50
C SER A 205 -5.63 12.26 -3.73
N ALA A 206 -4.95 12.72 -2.67
CA ALA A 206 -3.65 13.39 -2.80
C ALA A 206 -2.60 12.44 -3.41
N PRO A 207 -1.66 12.93 -4.22
CA PRO A 207 -0.56 12.11 -4.73
C PRO A 207 0.22 11.46 -3.58
N SER A 208 0.64 10.21 -3.79
CA SER A 208 1.46 9.49 -2.81
C SER A 208 2.76 10.26 -2.55
N GLN A 209 3.12 10.38 -1.27
CA GLN A 209 4.39 10.99 -0.85
C GLN A 209 5.53 9.97 -0.78
N PHE A 210 5.27 8.70 -1.13
CA PHE A 210 6.27 7.66 -1.28
C PHE A 210 6.85 7.74 -2.70
N GLN A 211 8.16 7.94 -2.77
CA GLN A 211 8.88 8.10 -4.03
C GLN A 211 9.23 6.73 -4.63
N GLY A 212 9.34 6.67 -5.95
CA GLY A 212 9.70 5.45 -6.68
C GLY A 212 8.49 4.75 -7.31
N ALA A 213 8.76 3.60 -7.93
CA ALA A 213 7.74 2.73 -8.49
C ALA A 213 7.36 1.66 -7.47
N SER A 214 6.09 1.25 -7.48
CA SER A 214 5.64 0.07 -6.74
C SER A 214 6.31 -1.19 -7.27
N PHE A 215 6.50 -2.17 -6.41
CA PHE A 215 7.15 -3.41 -6.75
C PHE A 215 6.28 -4.22 -7.71
N SER A 216 6.85 -4.62 -8.84
CA SER A 216 6.21 -5.56 -9.76
C SER A 216 6.90 -6.91 -9.67
N ARG A 217 6.11 -7.96 -9.41
CA ARG A 217 6.62 -9.34 -9.43
C ARG A 217 7.15 -9.70 -10.82
N LEU A 218 6.43 -9.34 -11.87
CA LEU A 218 6.81 -9.68 -13.24
C LEU A 218 8.07 -8.94 -13.68
N ALA A 219 8.18 -7.64 -13.38
CA ALA A 219 9.37 -6.84 -13.67
C ALA A 219 10.59 -7.38 -12.93
N ALA A 220 10.43 -7.76 -11.65
CA ALA A 220 11.49 -8.42 -10.89
C ALA A 220 11.92 -9.74 -11.54
N TYR A 221 10.98 -10.59 -11.95
CA TYR A 221 11.33 -11.85 -12.63
C TYR A 221 12.05 -11.60 -13.97
N GLN A 222 11.59 -10.63 -14.77
CA GLN A 222 12.23 -10.27 -16.04
C GLN A 222 13.67 -9.77 -15.84
N LEU A 223 13.92 -8.95 -14.81
CA LEU A 223 15.25 -8.48 -14.45
C LEU A 223 16.19 -9.64 -14.12
N LEU A 224 15.73 -10.59 -13.30
CA LEU A 224 16.54 -11.75 -12.91
C LEU A 224 16.87 -12.68 -14.09
N LEU A 225 15.99 -12.76 -15.09
CA LEU A 225 16.22 -13.59 -16.28
C LEU A 225 17.33 -13.04 -17.19
N THR A 226 17.52 -11.72 -17.23
CA THR A 226 18.55 -11.07 -18.07
C THR A 226 19.88 -10.89 -17.34
N ALA A 227 19.87 -10.86 -16.01
CA ALA A 227 21.06 -10.68 -15.18
C ALA A 227 22.03 -11.89 -15.24
N PRO A 228 23.30 -11.71 -15.68
CA PRO A 228 24.24 -12.83 -15.85
C PRO A 228 24.63 -13.49 -14.52
N GLN A 229 24.68 -12.73 -13.43
CA GLN A 229 25.10 -13.17 -12.10
C GLN A 229 24.07 -14.04 -11.36
N VAL A 230 22.82 -14.06 -11.84
CA VAL A 230 21.74 -14.81 -11.18
C VAL A 230 21.92 -16.30 -11.44
N SER A 231 21.78 -17.09 -10.38
CA SER A 231 21.98 -18.53 -10.42
C SER A 231 21.02 -19.22 -11.40
N ARG A 232 21.43 -20.40 -11.89
CA ARG A 232 20.58 -21.22 -12.76
C ARG A 232 19.25 -21.58 -12.07
N GLU A 233 19.30 -21.83 -10.77
CA GLU A 233 18.14 -22.19 -9.95
C GLU A 233 17.16 -21.03 -9.85
N ASP A 234 17.64 -19.84 -9.48
CA ASP A 234 16.81 -18.63 -9.36
C ASP A 234 16.19 -18.24 -10.70
N LYS A 235 16.92 -18.38 -11.81
CA LYS A 235 16.37 -18.13 -13.16
C LYS A 235 15.26 -19.12 -13.51
N ALA A 236 15.44 -20.40 -13.19
CA ALA A 236 14.40 -21.40 -13.43
C ALA A 236 13.13 -21.07 -12.64
N TYR A 237 13.30 -20.66 -11.37
CA TYR A 237 12.19 -20.26 -10.52
C TYR A 237 11.51 -18.96 -10.98
N ALA A 238 12.29 -17.92 -11.30
CA ALA A 238 11.78 -16.67 -11.86
C ALA A 238 10.95 -16.92 -13.12
N LEU A 239 11.44 -17.78 -14.02
CA LEU A 239 10.73 -18.14 -15.25
C LEU A 239 9.42 -18.88 -14.97
N PHE A 240 9.45 -19.83 -14.03
CA PHE A 240 8.26 -20.51 -13.56
C PHE A 240 7.23 -19.53 -12.98
N ARG A 241 7.66 -18.56 -12.17
CA ARG A 241 6.77 -17.55 -11.60
C ARG A 241 6.23 -16.58 -12.66
N ALA A 242 7.07 -16.12 -13.60
CA ALA A 242 6.66 -15.25 -14.70
C ALA A 242 5.59 -15.89 -15.58
N ILE A 243 5.68 -17.19 -15.88
CA ILE A 243 4.63 -17.89 -16.65
C ILE A 243 3.34 -18.02 -15.84
N ASN A 244 3.45 -18.30 -14.53
CA ASN A 244 2.28 -18.40 -13.65
C ASN A 244 1.58 -17.07 -13.36
N CYS A 245 2.19 -15.93 -13.70
CA CYS A 245 1.50 -14.62 -13.67
C CYS A 245 0.22 -14.62 -14.51
N TYR A 246 0.15 -15.47 -15.53
CA TYR A 246 -0.98 -15.57 -16.45
C TYR A 246 -1.93 -16.73 -16.11
N ALA A 247 -1.68 -17.48 -15.05
CA ALA A 247 -2.50 -18.61 -14.67
C ALA A 247 -3.71 -18.21 -13.82
N PRO A 248 -4.87 -18.90 -13.94
CA PRO A 248 -5.28 -19.75 -15.05
C PRO A 248 -5.99 -18.98 -16.18
N SER A 249 -6.22 -17.67 -16.02
CA SER A 249 -7.14 -16.88 -16.85
C SER A 249 -6.52 -16.39 -18.16
N GLY A 250 -5.19 -16.36 -18.28
CA GLY A 250 -4.46 -15.72 -19.37
C GLY A 250 -4.25 -14.21 -19.18
N TYR A 251 -4.83 -13.61 -18.13
CA TYR A 251 -4.56 -12.23 -17.73
C TYR A 251 -3.37 -12.15 -16.77
N ASN A 252 -2.59 -11.07 -16.88
CA ASN A 252 -1.49 -10.83 -15.97
C ASN A 252 -2.00 -10.45 -14.58
N SER A 253 -1.64 -11.23 -13.57
CA SER A 253 -1.95 -11.00 -12.15
C SER A 253 -0.75 -10.50 -11.34
N CYS A 254 0.37 -10.24 -11.99
CA CYS A 254 1.62 -9.82 -11.33
C CYS A 254 1.89 -8.32 -11.43
N ASP A 255 1.29 -7.65 -12.40
CA ASP A 255 1.30 -6.20 -12.63
C ASP A 255 0.40 -5.83 -13.83
N GLY A 256 0.49 -4.58 -14.29
CA GLY A 256 -0.25 -4.05 -15.45
C GLY A 256 0.42 -4.24 -16.82
N GLN A 257 1.52 -5.00 -16.95
CA GLN A 257 2.16 -5.21 -18.25
C GLN A 257 1.36 -6.17 -19.14
N ASP A 258 1.27 -5.86 -20.43
CA ASP A 258 0.71 -6.76 -21.44
C ASP A 258 1.84 -7.49 -22.18
N ILE A 259 2.04 -8.77 -21.84
CA ILE A 259 3.04 -9.62 -22.50
C ILE A 259 2.36 -10.53 -23.51
N SER A 260 2.87 -10.48 -24.74
CA SER A 260 2.35 -11.28 -25.85
C SER A 260 2.40 -12.78 -25.54
N LYS A 261 1.44 -13.52 -26.11
CA LYS A 261 1.39 -14.98 -25.97
C LYS A 261 2.64 -15.66 -26.54
N ASP A 262 3.25 -15.07 -27.56
CA ASP A 262 4.50 -15.58 -28.14
C ASP A 262 5.69 -15.44 -27.17
N GLN A 263 5.80 -14.31 -26.48
CA GLN A 263 6.84 -14.14 -25.46
C GLN A 263 6.65 -15.12 -24.29
N ARG A 264 5.40 -15.32 -23.84
CA ARG A 264 5.05 -16.31 -22.82
C ARG A 264 5.38 -17.74 -23.26
N LYS A 265 5.12 -18.07 -24.52
CA LYS A 265 5.50 -19.35 -25.12
C LYS A 265 7.02 -19.54 -25.13
N GLN A 266 7.79 -18.50 -25.47
CA GLN A 266 9.25 -18.55 -25.43
C GLN A 266 9.77 -18.79 -24.01
N TRP A 267 9.18 -18.13 -23.00
CA TRP A 267 9.51 -18.39 -21.59
C TRP A 267 9.24 -19.85 -21.22
N PHE A 268 8.06 -20.38 -21.57
CA PHE A 268 7.72 -21.78 -21.32
C PHE A 268 8.70 -22.74 -22.00
N GLN A 269 9.02 -22.51 -23.27
CA GLN A 269 9.99 -23.34 -24.00
C GLN A 269 11.40 -23.27 -23.38
N THR A 270 11.81 -22.09 -22.93
CA THR A 270 13.09 -21.89 -22.26
C THR A 270 13.13 -22.67 -20.95
N LEU A 271 12.07 -22.63 -20.14
CA LEU A 271 11.95 -23.42 -18.91
C LEU A 271 12.07 -24.92 -19.22
N LYS A 272 11.34 -25.38 -20.24
CA LYS A 272 11.30 -26.80 -20.62
C LYS A 272 12.57 -27.34 -21.26
N ARG A 273 13.38 -26.49 -21.90
CA ARG A 273 14.60 -26.92 -22.60
C ARG A 273 15.85 -26.71 -21.75
N SER A 274 16.02 -25.50 -21.21
CA SER A 274 17.24 -25.10 -20.51
C SER A 274 17.25 -25.49 -19.03
N TYR A 275 16.08 -25.78 -18.45
CA TYR A 275 15.88 -26.06 -17.03
C TYR A 275 15.04 -27.32 -16.77
N ALA A 276 15.02 -28.26 -17.73
CA ALA A 276 14.12 -29.43 -17.76
C ALA A 276 14.21 -30.35 -16.53
N ASP A 277 15.38 -30.43 -15.93
CA ASP A 277 15.72 -31.19 -14.72
C ASP A 277 15.21 -30.55 -13.42
N THR A 278 14.84 -29.27 -13.45
CA THR A 278 14.31 -28.59 -12.25
C THR A 278 12.89 -29.02 -11.94
N GLN A 279 12.54 -29.04 -10.65
CA GLN A 279 11.17 -29.34 -10.20
C GLN A 279 10.12 -28.41 -10.82
N TRP A 280 10.48 -27.15 -11.09
CA TRP A 280 9.57 -26.16 -11.66
C TRP A 280 9.26 -26.43 -13.13
N ALA A 281 10.27 -26.83 -13.91
CA ALA A 281 10.05 -27.27 -15.28
C ALA A 281 9.20 -28.54 -15.33
N GLN A 282 9.40 -29.48 -14.40
CA GLN A 282 8.58 -30.70 -14.33
C GLN A 282 7.13 -30.40 -13.93
N ARG A 283 6.93 -29.50 -12.96
CA ARG A 283 5.61 -29.13 -12.41
C ARG A 283 4.76 -28.32 -13.38
N LEU A 284 5.35 -27.41 -14.15
CA LEU A 284 4.62 -26.51 -15.04
C LEU A 284 4.15 -27.22 -16.31
N LYS A 285 2.86 -27.56 -16.42
CA LYS A 285 2.32 -28.32 -17.57
C LYS A 285 1.93 -27.45 -18.77
N TYR A 286 1.43 -26.25 -18.49
CA TYR A 286 0.84 -25.36 -19.48
C TYR A 286 1.45 -23.97 -19.38
N TYR A 287 1.20 -23.17 -20.41
CA TYR A 287 1.33 -21.72 -20.41
C TYR A 287 0.01 -21.14 -20.93
N TRP A 288 -0.26 -19.88 -20.58
CA TRP A 288 -1.51 -19.20 -20.90
C TRP A 288 -1.26 -18.07 -21.90
#